data_AF-A0A1M5NGE8-F1
#
_entry.id   AF-A0A1M5NGE8-F1
#
_cell.length_a   1.000
_cell.length_b   1.000
_cell.length_c   1.000
_cell.angle_alpha   90.00
_cell.angle_beta   90.00
_cell.angle_gamma   90.00
#
_symmetry.space_group_name_H-M   'P 1'
#
loop_
_entity.id
_entity.type
_entity.pdbx_description
1 polymer ?
#
loop_
_entity_poly.entity_id
_entity_poly.type
_entity_poly.pdbx_seq_one_letter_code
_entity_poly.pdbx_strand_id
1 'polypeptide(L)'
;MSNIGPLIDDYGLLKAQIAELETKLKPLHEQIVAQGEGAYEGTFYRVTVSESERANLNMKKARAKLSPQFIRANTTYTPVTTVRVSGRNAIDVETEGGQ
;
A
#
# COMPACT_ATOMS: atom_id res chain seq x y z
N MET A 1 18.69 4.38 26.02
CA MET A 1 18.39 5.16 24.81
C MET A 1 18.21 4.17 23.67
N SER A 2 17.06 4.15 23.00
CA SER A 2 16.83 3.24 21.87
C SER A 2 17.52 3.80 20.63
N ASN A 3 18.47 3.06 20.05
CA ASN A 3 19.15 3.46 18.82
C ASN A 3 18.33 3.01 17.61
N ILE A 4 17.27 3.76 17.31
CA ILE A 4 16.30 3.44 16.23
C ILE A 4 16.74 3.94 14.85
N GLY A 5 17.73 4.82 14.77
CA GLY A 5 18.24 5.39 13.51
C GLY A 5 18.60 4.34 12.46
N PRO A 6 19.47 3.37 12.78
CA PRO A 6 19.82 2.29 11.85
C PRO A 6 18.62 1.48 11.36
N LEU A 7 17.63 1.24 12.23
CA LEU A 7 16.40 0.52 11.85
C LEU A 7 15.55 1.31 10.83
N ILE A 8 15.52 2.65 10.95
CA ILE A 8 14.82 3.52 10.01
C ILE A 8 15.54 3.54 8.66
N ASP A 9 16.87 3.58 8.67
CA ASP A 9 17.68 3.59 7.45
C ASP A 9 17.57 2.26 6.69
N ASP A 10 17.67 1.13 7.38
CA ASP A 10 17.47 -0.20 6.81
C ASP A 10 16.06 -0.35 6.24
N TYR A 11 15.04 0.12 6.96
CA TYR A 11 13.66 0.12 6.49
C TYR A 11 13.49 0.96 5.22
N GLY A 12 14.09 2.16 5.18
CA GLY A 12 14.08 3.04 4.02
C GLY A 12 14.74 2.41 2.80
N LEU A 13 15.89 1.76 2.98
CA LEU A 13 16.61 1.06 1.92
C LEU A 13 15.79 -0.09 1.34
N LEU A 14 15.19 -0.94 2.18
CA LEU A 14 14.34 -2.04 1.72
C LEU A 14 13.10 -1.52 0.97
N LYS A 15 12.50 -0.42 1.45
CA LYS A 15 11.39 0.23 0.73
C LYS A 15 11.79 0.73 -0.65
N ALA A 16 12.98 1.32 -0.78
CA ALA A 16 13.48 1.76 -2.08
C ALA A 16 13.71 0.58 -3.04
N GLN A 17 14.30 -0.52 -2.55
CA GLN A 17 14.50 -1.74 -3.34
C GLN A 17 13.17 -2.37 -3.79
N ILE A 18 12.18 -2.44 -2.89
CA ILE A 18 10.83 -2.92 -3.22
C ILE A 18 10.20 -2.05 -4.31
N ALA A 19 10.29 -0.72 -4.19
CA ALA A 19 9.73 0.20 -5.18
C ALA A 19 10.38 0.03 -6.57
N GLU A 20 11.70 -0.23 -6.62
CA GLU A 20 12.40 -0.52 -7.87
C GLU A 20 11.91 -1.85 -8.49
N LEU A 21 11.77 -2.90 -7.67
CA LEU A 21 11.27 -4.20 -8.12
C LEU A 21 9.80 -4.13 -8.58
N GLU A 22 8.95 -3.40 -7.88
CA GLU A 22 7.56 -3.14 -8.27
C GLU A 22 7.48 -2.43 -9.61
N THR A 23 8.37 -1.46 -9.86
CA THR A 23 8.46 -0.75 -11.14
C THR A 23 8.80 -1.69 -12.30
N LYS A 24 9.68 -2.68 -12.07
CA LYS A 24 10.04 -3.70 -13.06
C LYS A 24 8.93 -4.74 -13.25
N LEU A 25 8.23 -5.11 -12.18
CA LEU A 25 7.18 -6.13 -12.20
C LEU A 25 5.90 -5.63 -12.88
N LYS A 26 5.53 -4.36 -12.66
CA LYS A 26 4.30 -3.76 -13.17
C LYS A 26 4.06 -3.96 -14.68
N PRO A 27 5.01 -3.66 -15.60
CA PRO A 27 4.78 -3.87 -17.02
C PRO A 27 4.61 -5.35 -17.38
N LEU A 28 5.30 -6.27 -16.69
CA LEU A 28 5.13 -7.71 -16.90
C LEU A 28 3.74 -8.18 -16.46
N HIS A 29 3.28 -7.72 -15.30
CA HIS A 29 1.94 -7.99 -14.80
C HIS A 29 0.87 -7.48 -15.77
N GLU A 30 0.99 -6.24 -16.25
CA GLU A 30 0.05 -5.66 -17.23
C GLU A 30 0.01 -6.47 -18.54
N GLN A 31 1.16 -6.94 -19.03
CA GLN A 31 1.23 -7.80 -20.22
C GLN A 31 0.59 -9.18 -20.01
N ILE A 32 0.72 -9.76 -18.82
CA ILE A 32 0.08 -11.04 -18.46
C ILE A 32 -1.43 -10.86 -18.35
N VAL A 33 -1.90 -9.82 -17.68
CA VAL A 33 -3.34 -9.52 -17.55
C VAL A 33 -3.96 -9.23 -18.91
N ALA A 34 -3.24 -8.56 -19.81
CA ALA A 34 -3.71 -8.30 -21.18
C ALA A 34 -3.94 -9.56 -22.01
N GLN A 35 -3.45 -10.73 -21.59
CA GLN A 35 -3.76 -12.01 -22.25
C GLN A 35 -5.20 -12.48 -21.97
N GLY A 36 -5.82 -11.98 -20.89
CA GLY A 36 -7.16 -12.39 -20.45
C GLY A 36 -7.17 -13.64 -19.57
N GLU A 37 -8.36 -14.03 -19.11
CA GLU A 37 -8.58 -15.19 -18.24
C GLU A 37 -7.99 -16.48 -18.83
N GLY A 38 -7.24 -17.23 -18.01
CA GLY A 38 -6.60 -18.46 -18.46
C GLY A 38 -5.42 -18.89 -17.59
N ALA A 39 -4.83 -20.03 -17.95
CA ALA A 39 -3.61 -20.52 -17.35
C ALA A 39 -2.48 -20.50 -18.39
N TYR A 40 -1.34 -19.96 -18.00
CA TYR A 40 -0.17 -19.80 -18.85
C TYR A 40 1.05 -20.43 -18.18
N GLU A 41 1.85 -21.15 -18.98
CA GLU A 41 3.03 -21.87 -18.52
C GLU A 41 4.30 -21.17 -19.04
N GLY A 42 5.26 -20.96 -18.15
CA GLY A 42 6.63 -20.59 -18.46
C GLY A 42 7.57 -21.76 -18.19
N THR A 43 8.85 -21.58 -18.50
CA THR A 43 9.87 -22.64 -18.32
C THR A 43 10.01 -23.09 -16.87
N PHE A 44 9.80 -22.19 -15.91
CA PHE A 44 10.00 -22.45 -14.48
C PHE A 44 8.78 -22.14 -13.59
N TYR A 45 7.75 -21.50 -14.15
CA TYR A 45 6.62 -20.97 -13.38
C TYR A 45 5.32 -21.06 -14.18
N ARG A 46 4.20 -21.20 -13.48
CA ARG A 46 2.84 -21.14 -14.01
C ARG A 46 2.14 -19.90 -13.47
N VAL A 47 1.31 -19.26 -14.28
CA VAL A 47 0.41 -18.18 -13.85
C VAL A 47 -1.03 -18.48 -14.26
N THR A 48 -1.98 -18.12 -13.39
CA THR A 48 -3.42 -18.18 -13.68
C THR A 48 -3.96 -16.76 -13.58
N VAL A 49 -4.61 -16.30 -14.64
CA VAL A 49 -5.37 -15.05 -14.67
C VAL A 49 -6.84 -15.40 -14.49
N SER A 50 -7.47 -14.79 -13.49
CA SER A 50 -8.90 -14.95 -13.19
C SER A 50 -9.56 -13.59 -13.13
N GLU A 51 -10.70 -13.43 -13.81
CA GLU A 51 -11.49 -12.21 -13.74
C GLU A 51 -12.55 -12.33 -12.64
N SER A 52 -12.69 -11.28 -11.84
CA SER A 52 -13.72 -11.23 -10.79
C SER A 52 -14.29 -9.82 -10.70
N GLU A 53 -15.61 -9.73 -10.56
CA GLU A 53 -16.25 -8.46 -10.32
C GLU A 53 -16.06 -8.02 -8.87
N ARG A 54 -15.51 -6.82 -8.69
CA ARG A 54 -15.44 -6.16 -7.39
C ARG A 54 -16.50 -5.07 -7.29
N ALA A 55 -17.55 -5.32 -6.51
CA ALA A 55 -18.49 -4.28 -6.11
C ALA A 55 -17.95 -3.48 -4.93
N ASN A 56 -17.85 -2.15 -5.07
CA ASN A 56 -17.52 -1.25 -3.97
C ASN A 56 -18.79 -0.49 -3.52
N LEU A 57 -19.21 -0.70 -2.27
CA LEU A 57 -20.33 0.04 -1.70
C LEU A 57 -19.92 1.50 -1.43
N ASN A 58 -20.68 2.46 -1.96
CA ASN A 58 -20.46 3.87 -1.66
C ASN A 58 -20.89 4.18 -0.21
N MET A 59 -19.95 4.05 0.72
CA MET A 59 -20.19 4.26 2.15
C MET A 59 -20.66 5.69 2.47
N LYS A 60 -20.30 6.69 1.67
CA LYS A 60 -20.80 8.07 1.85
C LYS A 60 -22.31 8.13 1.59
N LYS A 61 -22.77 7.59 0.46
CA LYS A 61 -24.20 7.51 0.12
C LYS A 61 -24.97 6.59 1.08
N ALA A 62 -24.37 5.49 1.51
CA ALA A 62 -24.98 4.57 2.48
C ALA A 62 -25.17 5.27 3.85
N ARG A 63 -24.12 5.92 4.38
CA ARG A 63 -24.18 6.65 5.65
C ARG A 63 -25.19 7.79 5.64
N ALA A 64 -25.38 8.47 4.51
CA ALA A 64 -26.39 9.53 4.38
C ALA A 64 -27.84 9.03 4.58
N LYS A 65 -28.09 7.73 4.41
CA LYS A 65 -29.41 7.10 4.61
C LYS A 65 -29.58 6.45 5.99
N LEU A 66 -28.50 6.33 6.76
CA LEU A 66 -28.52 5.66 8.07
C LEU A 66 -28.68 6.68 9.19
N SER A 67 -29.38 6.29 10.26
CA SER A 67 -29.47 7.14 11.45
C SER A 67 -28.12 7.17 12.19
N PRO A 68 -27.79 8.29 12.87
CA PRO A 68 -26.57 8.38 13.67
C PRO A 68 -26.47 7.30 14.75
N GLN A 69 -27.61 6.92 15.34
CA GLN A 69 -27.70 5.86 16.36
C GLN A 69 -27.31 4.50 15.79
N PHE A 70 -27.79 4.18 14.58
CA PHE A 70 -27.46 2.93 13.89
C PHE A 70 -25.97 2.84 13.54
N ILE A 71 -25.38 3.94 13.06
CA ILE A 71 -23.93 4.01 12.77
C ILE A 71 -23.13 3.75 14.04
N ARG A 72 -23.47 4.41 15.15
CA ARG A 72 -22.77 4.27 16.42
C ARG A 72 -22.84 2.85 16.98
N ALA A 73 -24.01 2.21 16.91
CA ALA A 73 -24.21 0.84 17.40
C ALA A 73 -23.42 -0.21 16.60
N ASN A 74 -23.08 0.08 15.34
CA ASN A 74 -22.42 -0.85 14.42
C ASN A 74 -21.01 -0.39 14.00
N THR A 75 -20.37 0.50 14.78
CA THR A 75 -18.98 0.93 14.54
C THR A 75 -18.07 0.37 15.60
N THR A 76 -17.05 -0.39 15.19
CA THR A 76 -15.97 -0.87 16.06
C THR A 76 -14.76 0.02 15.88
N TYR A 77 -14.17 0.48 16.98
CA TYR A 77 -12.94 1.25 16.98
C TYR A 77 -11.78 0.30 17.26
N THR A 78 -10.89 0.14 16.28
CA THR A 78 -9.66 -0.63 16.41
C THR A 78 -8.48 0.33 16.35
N PRO A 79 -7.62 0.40 17.39
CA PRO A 79 -6.41 1.22 17.33
C PRO A 79 -5.46 0.64 16.28
N VAL A 80 -4.91 1.51 15.42
CA VAL A 80 -3.96 1.13 14.37
C VAL A 80 -2.72 2.00 14.49
N THR A 81 -1.55 1.38 14.52
CA THR A 81 -0.26 2.08 14.45
C THR A 81 0.19 2.10 13.00
N THR A 82 0.40 3.31 12.45
CA THR A 82 0.89 3.49 11.08
C THR A 82 2.34 3.96 11.12
N VAL A 83 3.21 3.28 10.36
CA VAL A 83 4.59 3.70 10.15
C VAL A 83 4.68 4.41 8.80
N ARG A 84 5.14 5.65 8.81
CA ARG A 84 5.43 6.44 7.60
C ARG A 84 6.91 6.75 7.58
N VAL A 85 7.59 6.39 6.49
CA VAL A 85 9.00 6.69 6.25
C VAL A 85 9.11 7.51 4.97
N SER A 86 9.91 8.57 5.02
CA SER A 86 10.21 9.46 3.90
C SER A 86 11.72 9.65 3.81
N GLY A 87 12.27 9.52 2.61
CA GLY A 87 13.66 9.92 2.36
C GLY A 87 13.80 11.44 2.50
N ARG A 88 14.88 11.91 3.12
CA ARG A 88 15.20 13.34 3.19
C ARG A 88 15.95 13.72 1.92
N ASN A 89 15.55 14.81 1.25
CA ASN A 89 16.38 15.44 0.23
C ASN A 89 17.31 16.46 0.91
N ALA A 90 18.43 16.82 0.28
CA ALA A 90 19.41 17.78 0.82
C ALA A 90 18.85 19.18 1.13
N ILE A 91 17.62 19.48 0.68
CA ILE A 91 16.91 20.74 0.90
C ILE A 91 16.19 20.76 2.27
N ASP A 92 15.87 19.60 2.84
CA ASP A 92 15.06 19.49 4.07
C ASP A 92 15.88 19.46 5.36
N VAL A 93 17.19 19.78 5.30
CA VAL A 93 18.13 19.65 6.44
C VAL A 93 18.34 20.98 7.19
N GLU A 94 17.88 22.11 6.66
CA GLU A 94 18.02 23.42 7.31
C GLU A 94 16.74 23.85 8.02
N THR A 95 16.49 23.27 9.19
CA THR A 95 15.72 23.80 10.34
C THR A 95 15.52 22.61 11.26
N GLU A 96 16.25 22.44 12.37
CA GLU A 96 16.12 23.22 13.58
C GLU A 96 17.43 23.08 14.38
N GLY A 97 18.15 24.18 14.55
CA GLY A 97 19.38 24.26 15.31
C GLY A 97 19.72 25.72 15.58
N GLY A 98 18.96 26.35 16.47
CA GLY A 98 19.15 27.76 16.86
C GLY A 98 18.37 28.09 18.10
N GLN A 99 19.06 27.93 19.23
CA GLN A 99 18.85 28.39 20.62
C GLN A 99 17.55 29.11 20.99
#